data_AF-A0A1U9JM73-F1
#
_entry.id   AF-A0A1U9JM73-F1
#
_cell.length_a   1.000
_cell.length_b   1.000
_cell.length_c   1.000
_cell.angle_alpha   90.00
_cell.angle_beta   90.00
_cell.angle_gamma   90.00
#
_symmetry.space_group_name_H-M   'P 1'
#
loop_
_entity.id
_entity.type
_entity.pdbx_description
1 polymer ?
#
loop_
_entity_poly.entity_id
_entity_poly.type
_entity_poly.pdbx_seq_one_letter_code
_entity_poly.pdbx_strand_id
1 'polypeptide(L)'
;MRFIQYMHPAAQPIPDGSGLCPANPGPRHQRKFFQVGHAHWLARPGAPIETGALSFWGSWEQATRYRALPASRNKADANAVHQPVLSGRASRQHGDQAQALPTHPFVFDAPFLFLPGKDSPNRVLSRLDIGDIVAFGSHLQGEFALDTVFVVNGRQPVGDASLSALFRRVNQACFDSPTLPVYRGASLDQPLGALFSFFPARPVGADGVHGFTRPLLRPEGALAELIQPRLPHNFRSRETLLPTGAVWDEICRQVMAQGCVLGLVAS
;
A
#
# COMPACT_ATOMS: atom_id res chain seq x y z
N MET A 1 -4.40 20.00 7.94
CA MET A 1 -3.76 18.66 7.72
C MET A 1 -3.02 18.67 6.40
N ARG A 2 -2.09 17.73 6.14
CA ARG A 2 -1.52 17.54 4.79
C ARG A 2 -2.09 16.30 4.12
N PHE A 3 -2.54 16.48 2.89
CA PHE A 3 -2.82 15.38 1.99
C PHE A 3 -1.61 15.14 1.08
N ILE A 4 -1.18 13.89 0.97
CA ILE A 4 -0.06 13.48 0.15
C ILE A 4 -0.55 12.44 -0.86
N GLN A 5 -0.60 12.81 -2.13
CA GLN A 5 -0.75 11.86 -3.22
C GLN A 5 0.63 11.28 -3.55
N TYR A 6 0.88 10.03 -3.17
CA TYR A 6 2.16 9.36 -3.38
C TYR A 6 2.07 8.39 -4.57
N MET A 7 2.89 8.64 -5.59
CA MET A 7 2.96 7.84 -6.82
C MET A 7 4.06 6.80 -6.75
N HIS A 8 3.68 5.54 -6.85
CA HIS A 8 4.57 4.44 -7.19
C HIS A 8 4.44 4.11 -8.68
N PRO A 9 5.40 3.35 -9.24
CA PRO A 9 5.28 2.80 -10.58
C PRO A 9 4.03 1.91 -10.70
N ALA A 10 3.32 2.02 -11.83
CA ALA A 10 2.15 1.18 -12.12
C ALA A 10 2.52 -0.22 -12.67
N ALA A 11 3.80 -0.48 -12.93
CA ALA A 11 4.26 -1.70 -13.59
C ALA A 11 4.03 -2.93 -12.71
N GLN A 12 3.60 -4.02 -13.34
CA GLN A 12 3.44 -5.34 -12.71
C GLN A 12 4.63 -6.23 -13.09
N PRO A 13 5.01 -7.21 -12.23
CA PRO A 13 5.91 -8.27 -12.65
C PRO A 13 5.35 -9.01 -13.87
N ILE A 14 6.20 -9.44 -14.80
CA ILE A 14 5.77 -10.25 -15.96
C ILE A 14 5.86 -11.72 -15.56
N PRO A 15 4.76 -12.49 -15.56
CA PRO A 15 4.78 -13.93 -15.34
C PRO A 15 5.65 -14.63 -16.39
N ASP A 16 6.59 -15.45 -15.94
CA ASP A 16 7.50 -16.27 -16.75
C ASP A 16 7.15 -17.77 -16.74
N GLY A 17 6.08 -18.15 -16.02
CA GLY A 17 5.64 -19.53 -15.83
C GLY A 17 6.34 -20.28 -14.70
N SER A 18 7.36 -19.72 -14.05
CA SER A 18 8.09 -20.36 -12.95
C SER A 18 7.26 -20.49 -11.66
N GLY A 19 6.20 -19.69 -11.53
CA GLY A 19 5.42 -19.57 -10.29
C GLY A 19 6.15 -18.85 -9.16
N LEU A 20 7.35 -18.31 -9.41
CA LEU A 20 8.15 -17.54 -8.47
C LEU A 20 8.49 -16.18 -9.06
N CYS A 21 8.09 -15.12 -8.38
CA CYS A 21 8.58 -13.78 -8.66
C CYS A 21 9.65 -13.47 -7.61
N PRO A 22 10.93 -13.38 -8.00
CA PRO A 22 12.03 -13.16 -7.06
C PRO A 22 11.89 -11.81 -6.36
N ALA A 23 12.64 -11.62 -5.27
CA ALA A 23 12.79 -10.30 -4.67
C ALA A 23 13.28 -9.33 -5.76
N ASN A 24 12.69 -8.14 -5.82
CA ASN A 24 12.92 -7.20 -6.90
C ASN A 24 14.30 -6.54 -6.74
N PRO A 25 15.31 -6.85 -7.59
CA PRO A 25 16.61 -6.22 -7.50
C PRO A 25 16.69 -4.92 -8.34
N GLY A 26 15.57 -4.52 -8.96
CA GLY A 26 15.52 -3.35 -9.85
C GLY A 26 15.24 -2.02 -9.12
N PRO A 27 15.55 -0.87 -9.75
CA PRO A 27 15.41 0.46 -9.13
C PRO A 27 13.96 0.93 -9.00
N ARG A 28 12.95 0.11 -9.33
CA ARG A 28 11.54 0.50 -9.38
C ARG A 28 10.68 -0.54 -8.71
N HIS A 29 9.93 -0.09 -7.70
CA HIS A 29 8.84 -0.87 -7.08
C HIS A 29 7.89 -1.41 -8.15
N GLN A 30 7.42 -2.64 -7.97
CA GLN A 30 6.40 -3.26 -8.81
C GLN A 30 5.10 -3.43 -8.05
N ARG A 31 3.98 -3.36 -8.76
CA ARG A 31 2.64 -3.55 -8.24
C ARG A 31 2.25 -5.01 -8.33
N LYS A 32 1.86 -5.57 -7.20
CA LYS A 32 1.45 -6.97 -7.10
C LYS A 32 -0.01 -7.02 -6.64
N PHE A 33 -0.76 -7.91 -7.25
CA PHE A 33 -2.10 -8.24 -6.83
C PHE A 33 -2.03 -9.46 -5.91
N PHE A 34 -2.47 -9.31 -4.66
CA PHE A 34 -2.35 -10.31 -3.62
C PHE A 34 -3.64 -11.08 -3.40
N GLN A 35 -3.48 -12.31 -2.93
CA GLN A 35 -4.51 -13.04 -2.21
C GLN A 35 -3.94 -13.46 -0.85
N VAL A 36 -4.65 -13.13 0.22
CA VAL A 36 -4.35 -13.59 1.58
C VAL A 36 -5.49 -14.47 2.10
N GLY A 37 -5.14 -15.45 2.94
CA GLY A 37 -6.10 -16.42 3.46
C GLY A 37 -6.87 -15.88 4.66
N HIS A 38 -6.28 -14.95 5.40
CA HIS A 38 -6.90 -14.33 6.56
C HIS A 38 -6.68 -12.82 6.52
N ALA A 39 -7.76 -12.06 6.59
CA ALA A 39 -7.73 -10.61 6.61
C ALA A 39 -8.91 -10.09 7.42
N HIS A 40 -8.82 -8.82 7.81
CA HIS A 40 -9.91 -8.07 8.41
C HIS A 40 -10.33 -6.94 7.49
N TRP A 41 -11.63 -6.73 7.29
CA TRP A 41 -12.13 -5.61 6.50
C TRP A 41 -13.45 -5.07 7.04
N LEU A 42 -13.82 -3.88 6.54
CA LEU A 42 -15.15 -3.30 6.71
C LEU A 42 -15.81 -3.14 5.34
N ALA A 43 -17.08 -3.52 5.23
CA ALA A 43 -17.89 -3.20 4.06
C ALA A 43 -18.08 -1.68 3.88
N ARG A 44 -18.14 -0.94 4.99
CA ARG A 44 -18.21 0.53 5.06
C ARG A 44 -17.78 1.03 6.44
N PRO A 45 -17.43 2.32 6.61
CA PRO A 45 -17.13 2.88 7.94
C PRO A 45 -18.27 2.60 8.93
N GLY A 46 -17.92 2.15 10.13
CA GLY A 46 -18.88 1.79 11.18
C GLY A 46 -19.62 0.46 10.99
N ALA A 47 -19.35 -0.30 9.92
CA ALA A 47 -19.83 -1.67 9.81
C ALA A 47 -19.12 -2.62 10.81
N PRO A 48 -19.68 -3.81 11.07
CA PRO A 48 -18.93 -4.88 11.75
C PRO A 48 -17.67 -5.27 11.00
N ILE A 49 -16.64 -5.70 11.75
CA ILE A 49 -15.43 -6.29 11.17
C ILE A 49 -15.77 -7.66 10.60
N GLU A 50 -15.46 -7.86 9.33
CA GLU A 50 -15.54 -9.14 8.64
C GLU A 50 -14.15 -9.78 8.54
N THR A 51 -14.12 -11.11 8.45
CA THR A 51 -12.88 -11.88 8.37
C THR A 51 -12.94 -12.98 7.31
N GLY A 52 -11.79 -13.34 6.76
CA GLY A 52 -11.68 -14.36 5.71
C GLY A 52 -10.63 -14.04 4.65
N ALA A 53 -10.74 -14.70 3.51
CA ALA A 53 -9.81 -14.52 2.40
C ALA A 53 -10.09 -13.21 1.64
N LEU A 54 -9.03 -12.49 1.30
CA LEU A 54 -9.12 -11.15 0.72
C LEU A 54 -8.11 -10.98 -0.41
N SER A 55 -8.50 -10.24 -1.44
CA SER A 55 -7.63 -9.86 -2.55
C SER A 55 -7.46 -8.34 -2.62
N PHE A 56 -6.26 -7.88 -2.94
CA PHE A 56 -5.95 -6.44 -2.97
C PHE A 56 -4.70 -6.14 -3.81
N TRP A 57 -4.52 -4.87 -4.17
CA TRP A 57 -3.29 -4.39 -4.80
C TRP A 57 -2.34 -3.78 -3.76
N GLY A 58 -1.05 -4.07 -3.87
CA GLY A 58 -0.06 -3.50 -2.94
C GLY A 58 1.36 -3.51 -3.48
N SER A 59 2.28 -3.02 -2.64
CA SER A 59 3.72 -3.15 -2.84
C SER A 59 4.26 -4.31 -2.00
N TRP A 60 5.23 -5.04 -2.53
CA TRP A 60 6.00 -6.03 -1.79
C TRP A 60 7.30 -6.32 -2.53
N GLU A 61 8.43 -5.97 -1.93
CA GLU A 61 9.72 -6.01 -2.64
C GLU A 61 10.48 -7.33 -2.42
N GLN A 62 10.03 -8.14 -1.45
CA GLN A 62 10.55 -9.50 -1.26
C GLN A 62 9.96 -10.47 -2.30
N ALA A 63 10.48 -11.70 -2.30
CA ALA A 63 9.98 -12.72 -3.21
C ALA A 63 8.51 -13.06 -2.94
N THR A 64 7.83 -13.50 -3.98
CA THR A 64 6.44 -13.98 -3.93
C THR A 64 6.31 -15.24 -4.77
N ARG A 65 5.47 -16.18 -4.34
CA ARG A 65 4.90 -17.16 -5.26
C ARG A 65 3.77 -16.48 -6.01
N TYR A 66 3.55 -16.90 -7.25
CA TYR A 66 2.43 -16.39 -8.02
C TYR A 66 1.74 -17.47 -8.84
N ARG A 67 0.47 -17.24 -9.13
CA ARG A 67 -0.29 -17.96 -10.16
C ARG A 67 -0.74 -16.95 -11.21
N ALA A 68 -0.45 -17.22 -12.48
CA ALA A 68 -0.90 -16.38 -13.58
C ALA A 68 -2.43 -16.34 -13.63
N LEU A 69 -2.98 -15.17 -13.94
CA LEU A 69 -4.39 -15.00 -14.25
C LEU A 69 -4.61 -15.11 -15.76
N PRO A 70 -5.85 -15.39 -16.22
CA PRO A 70 -6.17 -15.34 -17.63
C PRO A 70 -5.75 -14.00 -18.26
N ALA A 71 -5.23 -14.05 -19.48
CA ALA A 71 -4.76 -12.85 -20.16
C ALA A 71 -5.92 -11.85 -20.35
N SER A 72 -5.73 -10.62 -19.91
CA SER A 72 -6.65 -9.50 -20.16
C SER A 72 -6.09 -8.58 -21.24
N ARG A 73 -6.99 -8.00 -22.05
CA ARG A 73 -6.66 -6.91 -22.97
C ARG A 73 -6.43 -5.59 -22.22
N ASN A 74 -6.97 -5.46 -21.01
CA ASN A 74 -6.80 -4.28 -20.19
C ASN A 74 -5.54 -4.41 -19.32
N LYS A 75 -4.52 -3.60 -19.61
CA LYS A 75 -3.25 -3.59 -18.86
C LYS A 75 -3.41 -3.13 -17.39
N ALA A 76 -4.56 -2.57 -17.02
CA ALA A 76 -4.89 -2.26 -15.63
C ALA A 76 -5.24 -3.49 -14.80
N ASP A 77 -5.64 -4.59 -15.45
CA ASP A 77 -6.03 -5.81 -14.76
C ASP A 77 -4.80 -6.56 -14.25
N ALA A 78 -5.01 -7.34 -13.19
CA ALA A 78 -3.98 -8.18 -12.62
C ALA A 78 -3.57 -9.28 -13.61
N ASN A 79 -2.27 -9.44 -13.82
CA ASN A 79 -1.73 -10.52 -14.66
C ASN A 79 -1.41 -11.79 -13.86
N ALA A 80 -1.30 -11.68 -12.54
CA ALA A 80 -1.04 -12.78 -11.63
C ALA A 80 -1.53 -12.45 -10.22
N VAL A 81 -1.80 -13.51 -9.45
CA VAL A 81 -2.07 -13.43 -8.01
C VAL A 81 -0.83 -13.85 -7.26
N HIS A 82 -0.38 -13.00 -6.34
CA HIS A 82 0.83 -13.17 -5.56
C HIS A 82 0.54 -13.57 -4.12
N GLN A 83 1.46 -14.34 -3.55
CA GLN A 83 1.52 -14.68 -2.13
C GLN A 83 2.92 -14.36 -1.61
N PRO A 84 3.05 -13.59 -0.52
CA PRO A 84 4.34 -13.31 0.11
C PRO A 84 5.13 -14.58 0.43
N VAL A 85 6.42 -14.59 0.10
CA VAL A 85 7.35 -15.65 0.51
C VAL A 85 8.45 -15.02 1.35
N LEU A 86 8.57 -15.49 2.59
CA LEU A 86 9.71 -15.15 3.43
C LEU A 86 10.90 -16.05 3.08
N SER A 87 11.46 -15.85 1.88
CA SER A 87 12.68 -16.53 1.49
C SER A 87 13.81 -16.19 2.48
N GLY A 88 14.56 -17.20 2.91
CA GLY A 88 15.63 -17.07 3.92
C GLY A 88 16.86 -16.32 3.44
N ARG A 89 16.97 -15.98 2.16
CA ARG A 89 18.09 -15.23 1.59
C ARG A 89 17.58 -14.41 0.41
N ALA A 90 17.69 -13.08 0.49
CA ALA A 90 17.91 -12.32 -0.74
C ALA A 90 19.16 -12.94 -1.39
N SER A 91 19.09 -13.24 -2.69
CA SER A 91 20.24 -13.76 -3.43
C SER A 91 21.40 -12.79 -3.23
N ARG A 92 22.34 -13.12 -2.34
CA ARG A 92 23.66 -12.49 -2.29
C ARG A 92 24.48 -13.14 -3.39
N GLN A 93 24.23 -12.77 -4.64
CA GLN A 93 25.34 -12.86 -5.58
C GLN A 93 26.39 -11.85 -5.12
N HIS A 94 27.56 -12.35 -4.78
CA HIS A 94 28.72 -11.52 -4.45
C HIS A 94 28.98 -10.56 -5.62
N GLY A 95 28.70 -9.27 -5.42
CA GLY A 95 28.92 -8.22 -6.42
C GLY A 95 27.69 -7.39 -6.78
N ASP A 96 26.48 -7.86 -6.48
CA ASP A 96 25.25 -7.14 -6.83
C ASP A 96 24.80 -6.24 -5.67
N GLN A 97 25.14 -4.95 -5.74
CA GLN A 97 24.70 -3.91 -4.79
C GLN A 97 23.22 -3.52 -4.99
N ALA A 98 22.36 -4.44 -5.43
CA ALA A 98 20.93 -4.21 -5.48
C ALA A 98 20.39 -4.13 -4.03
N GLN A 99 20.35 -2.91 -3.49
CA GLN A 99 19.70 -2.66 -2.20
C GLN A 99 18.24 -3.06 -2.34
N ALA A 100 17.81 -4.04 -1.53
CA ALA A 100 16.41 -4.44 -1.50
C ALA A 100 15.55 -3.21 -1.21
N LEU A 101 14.67 -2.88 -2.15
CA LEU A 101 13.71 -1.81 -1.95
C LEU A 101 12.79 -2.18 -0.78
N PRO A 102 12.34 -1.20 -0.02
CA PRO A 102 11.50 -1.48 1.13
C PRO A 102 10.01 -1.54 0.78
N THR A 103 9.23 -2.31 1.55
CA THR A 103 7.80 -2.58 1.28
C THR A 103 6.94 -1.50 1.92
N HIS A 104 6.37 -0.59 1.12
CA HIS A 104 5.67 0.60 1.61
C HIS A 104 4.34 0.88 0.90
N PRO A 105 3.27 1.23 1.64
CA PRO A 105 3.12 1.01 3.08
C PRO A 105 3.07 -0.49 3.39
N PHE A 106 3.43 -0.87 4.61
CA PHE A 106 3.37 -2.24 5.09
C PHE A 106 2.01 -2.50 5.73
N VAL A 107 1.18 -3.28 5.03
CA VAL A 107 -0.22 -3.56 5.40
C VAL A 107 -0.44 -4.92 6.06
N PHE A 108 0.65 -5.67 6.28
CA PHE A 108 0.61 -7.02 6.86
C PHE A 108 0.77 -7.04 8.40
N ASP A 109 0.63 -5.87 9.02
CA ASP A 109 0.58 -5.67 10.47
C ASP A 109 -0.62 -4.78 10.82
N ALA A 110 -1.03 -4.83 12.09
CA ALA A 110 -1.96 -3.89 12.69
C ALA A 110 -1.24 -3.16 13.84
N PRO A 111 -1.02 -1.83 13.77
CA PRO A 111 -1.37 -0.92 12.67
C PRO A 111 -0.46 -1.09 11.43
N PHE A 112 -0.87 -0.48 10.31
CA PHE A 112 0.01 -0.32 9.15
C PHE A 112 1.27 0.45 9.51
N LEU A 113 2.37 0.12 8.86
CA LEU A 113 3.67 0.76 9.07
C LEU A 113 4.18 1.41 7.78
N PHE A 114 4.78 2.58 7.89
CA PHE A 114 5.39 3.27 6.77
C PHE A 114 6.79 3.78 7.15
N LEU A 115 7.80 3.34 6.42
CA LEU A 115 9.17 3.83 6.52
C LEU A 115 9.42 4.69 5.27
N PRO A 116 9.80 5.97 5.37
CA PRO A 116 10.24 6.71 4.20
C PRO A 116 11.61 6.17 3.77
N GLY A 117 11.82 5.96 2.46
CA GLY A 117 13.10 5.48 1.93
C GLY A 117 14.27 6.44 2.24
N LYS A 118 15.47 5.86 2.47
CA LYS A 118 16.72 6.58 2.76
C LYS A 118 17.05 7.65 1.72
N ASP A 119 16.79 7.33 0.45
CA ASP A 119 17.09 8.20 -0.69
C ASP A 119 15.92 9.09 -1.08
N SER A 120 14.89 9.26 -0.24
CA SER A 120 13.88 10.28 -0.51
C SER A 120 14.57 11.64 -0.42
N PRO A 121 14.81 12.36 -1.55
CA PRO A 121 15.43 13.69 -1.51
C PRO A 121 14.54 14.71 -0.79
N ASN A 122 13.32 14.30 -0.42
CA ASN A 122 12.29 15.15 0.11
C ASN A 122 11.96 14.84 1.57
N ARG A 123 12.26 15.82 2.42
CA ARG A 123 11.99 15.84 3.87
C ARG A 123 10.50 15.77 4.24
N VAL A 124 9.60 15.89 3.28
CA VAL A 124 8.14 15.90 3.52
C VAL A 124 7.70 14.56 4.14
N LEU A 125 8.12 13.45 3.54
CA LEU A 125 7.74 12.11 3.99
C LEU A 125 8.43 11.69 5.28
N SER A 126 9.54 12.35 5.64
CA SER A 126 10.24 12.15 6.92
C SER A 126 9.74 13.11 8.01
N ARG A 127 8.72 13.94 7.72
CA ARG A 127 8.17 14.94 8.64
C ARG A 127 6.65 14.93 8.63
N LEU A 128 6.04 13.76 8.44
CA LEU A 128 4.59 13.59 8.58
C LEU A 128 4.16 13.81 10.03
N ASP A 129 2.97 14.38 10.19
CA ASP A 129 2.36 14.71 11.47
C ASP A 129 1.08 13.89 11.66
N ILE A 130 0.65 13.71 12.91
CA ILE A 130 -0.61 13.01 13.22
C ILE A 130 -1.77 13.68 12.49
N GLY A 131 -2.60 12.89 11.83
CA GLY A 131 -3.73 13.37 11.04
C GLY A 131 -3.42 13.70 9.59
N ASP A 132 -2.16 13.58 9.13
CA ASP A 132 -1.87 13.58 7.71
C ASP A 132 -2.41 12.33 7.01
N ILE A 133 -2.84 12.47 5.76
CA ILE A 133 -3.31 11.37 4.91
C ILE A 133 -2.33 11.21 3.76
N VAL A 134 -1.78 10.00 3.61
CA VAL A 134 -1.00 9.59 2.45
C VAL A 134 -1.82 8.62 1.62
N ALA A 135 -2.18 9.01 0.41
CA ALA A 135 -2.81 8.15 -0.58
C ALA A 135 -1.71 7.56 -1.48
N PHE A 136 -1.39 6.29 -1.27
CA PHE A 136 -0.46 5.54 -2.10
C PHE A 136 -1.18 4.99 -3.32
N GLY A 137 -0.62 5.20 -4.49
CA GLY A 137 -1.21 4.74 -5.73
C GLY A 137 -0.26 4.84 -6.90
N SER A 138 -0.81 4.79 -8.11
CA SER A 138 -0.05 4.92 -9.34
C SER A 138 -0.85 5.61 -10.43
N HIS A 139 -0.14 6.14 -11.42
CA HIS A 139 -0.76 6.71 -12.59
C HIS A 139 -1.19 5.60 -13.54
N LEU A 140 -2.49 5.51 -13.82
CA LEU A 140 -3.06 4.50 -14.69
C LEU A 140 -4.01 5.18 -15.68
N GLN A 141 -3.65 5.17 -16.97
CA GLN A 141 -4.48 5.69 -18.07
C GLN A 141 -4.98 7.14 -17.88
N GLY A 142 -4.18 8.02 -17.27
CA GLY A 142 -4.55 9.42 -17.04
C GLY A 142 -5.22 9.69 -15.69
N GLU A 143 -5.39 8.65 -14.88
CA GLU A 143 -6.08 8.67 -13.59
C GLU A 143 -5.17 8.24 -12.43
N PHE A 144 -5.55 8.59 -11.21
CA PHE A 144 -4.88 8.13 -10.00
C PHE A 144 -5.56 6.86 -9.47
N ALA A 145 -4.89 5.72 -9.64
CA ALA A 145 -5.33 4.43 -9.13
C ALA A 145 -4.77 4.19 -7.72
N LEU A 146 -5.66 4.05 -6.75
CA LEU A 146 -5.34 3.93 -5.32
C LEU A 146 -4.98 2.48 -4.95
N ASP A 147 -3.89 2.32 -4.20
CA ASP A 147 -3.46 1.06 -3.59
C ASP A 147 -3.72 1.05 -2.07
N THR A 148 -3.46 2.17 -1.37
CA THR A 148 -3.57 2.24 0.10
C THR A 148 -3.77 3.66 0.58
N VAL A 149 -4.57 3.82 1.63
CA VAL A 149 -4.77 5.06 2.38
C VAL A 149 -4.12 4.89 3.74
N PHE A 150 -3.16 5.75 4.05
CA PHE A 150 -2.44 5.74 5.32
C PHE A 150 -2.75 7.03 6.08
N VAL A 151 -3.41 6.89 7.23
CA VAL A 151 -3.71 8.00 8.13
C VAL A 151 -2.68 7.97 9.25
N VAL A 152 -1.84 8.99 9.34
CA VAL A 152 -0.74 9.01 10.32
C VAL A 152 -1.31 9.15 11.73
N ASN A 153 -0.98 8.21 12.63
CA ASN A 153 -1.36 8.26 14.05
C ASN A 153 -0.17 8.22 15.01
N GLY A 154 1.05 8.24 14.49
CA GLY A 154 2.24 8.34 15.30
C GLY A 154 3.50 7.99 14.53
N ARG A 155 4.64 8.08 15.23
CA ARG A 155 5.94 7.66 14.73
C ARG A 155 6.77 7.07 15.86
N GLN A 156 7.63 6.13 15.52
CA GLN A 156 8.63 5.57 16.42
C GLN A 156 9.97 5.37 15.70
N PRO A 157 11.09 5.29 16.44
CA PRO A 157 12.38 5.01 15.83
C PRO A 157 12.40 3.65 15.15
N VAL A 158 13.18 3.52 14.07
CA VAL A 158 13.41 2.26 13.36
C VAL A 158 14.01 1.16 14.26
N GLY A 159 14.67 1.55 15.36
CA GLY A 159 15.22 0.63 16.37
C GLY A 159 14.19 0.06 17.37
N ASP A 160 12.97 0.60 17.42
CA ASP A 160 12.00 0.32 18.50
C ASP A 160 11.54 -1.14 18.54
N ALA A 161 11.79 -1.84 19.66
CA ALA A 161 11.50 -3.26 19.85
C ALA A 161 10.03 -3.66 19.64
N SER A 162 9.09 -2.71 19.68
CA SER A 162 7.67 -2.93 19.39
C SER A 162 7.36 -3.19 17.91
N LEU A 163 8.28 -2.88 16.98
CA LEU A 163 8.13 -3.21 15.56
C LEU A 163 8.12 -4.73 15.35
N SER A 164 7.17 -5.23 14.56
CA SER A 164 7.02 -6.66 14.30
C SER A 164 8.28 -7.26 13.68
N ALA A 165 8.53 -8.53 13.99
CA ALA A 165 9.64 -9.28 13.41
C ALA A 165 9.53 -9.37 11.88
N LEU A 166 8.30 -9.42 11.36
CA LEU A 166 8.03 -9.48 9.92
C LEU A 166 8.41 -8.17 9.23
N PHE A 167 7.94 -7.03 9.75
CA PHE A 167 8.27 -5.71 9.21
C PHE A 167 9.78 -5.49 9.19
N ARG A 168 10.46 -5.84 10.30
CA ARG A 168 11.91 -5.75 10.42
C ARG A 168 12.63 -6.60 9.39
N ARG A 169 12.20 -7.85 9.22
CA ARG A 169 12.80 -8.78 8.26
C ARG A 169 12.64 -8.30 6.82
N VAL A 170 11.44 -7.84 6.45
CA VAL A 170 11.12 -7.38 5.09
C VAL A 170 11.85 -6.11 4.71
N ASN A 171 12.09 -5.22 5.68
CA ASN A 171 12.72 -3.92 5.44
C ASN A 171 14.17 -3.87 5.92
N GLN A 172 14.82 -5.00 6.21
CA GLN A 172 16.14 -5.07 6.87
C GLN A 172 17.19 -4.13 6.25
N ALA A 173 17.27 -4.06 4.92
CA ALA A 173 18.20 -3.21 4.18
C ALA A 173 18.01 -1.69 4.45
N CYS A 174 16.87 -1.30 5.02
CA CYS A 174 16.57 0.08 5.37
C CYS A 174 16.85 0.43 6.84
N PHE A 175 17.23 -0.53 7.69
CA PHE A 175 17.49 -0.28 9.11
C PHE A 175 18.88 0.30 9.42
N ASP A 176 19.80 0.37 8.45
CA ASP A 176 21.15 0.93 8.73
C ASP A 176 21.17 2.45 9.01
N SER A 177 20.03 3.14 8.85
CA SER A 177 19.89 4.56 9.21
C SER A 177 19.01 4.70 10.46
N PRO A 178 19.58 4.83 11.66
CA PRO A 178 18.82 4.84 12.91
C PRO A 178 17.94 6.09 13.10
N THR A 179 18.11 7.10 12.23
CA THR A 179 17.43 8.40 12.33
C THR A 179 16.10 8.45 11.57
N LEU A 180 15.80 7.45 10.72
CA LEU A 180 14.54 7.44 9.97
C LEU A 180 13.35 7.08 10.89
N PRO A 181 12.24 7.84 10.85
CA PRO A 181 11.04 7.48 11.57
C PRO A 181 10.32 6.32 10.88
N VAL A 182 9.77 5.40 11.66
CA VAL A 182 8.70 4.50 11.21
C VAL A 182 7.37 5.10 11.65
N TYR A 183 6.53 5.44 10.70
CA TYR A 183 5.17 5.94 10.95
C TYR A 183 4.21 4.80 11.20
N ARG A 184 3.26 5.04 12.09
CA ARG A 184 2.15 4.12 12.41
C ARG A 184 0.85 4.71 11.88
N GLY A 185 0.10 3.87 11.18
CA GLY A 185 -1.23 4.21 10.71
C GLY A 185 -2.25 4.20 11.87
N ALA A 186 -3.31 5.00 11.76
CA ALA A 186 -4.49 4.80 12.60
C ALA A 186 -5.11 3.44 12.27
N SER A 187 -5.49 2.69 13.30
CA SER A 187 -6.18 1.38 13.20
C SER A 187 -7.51 1.45 13.95
N LEU A 188 -8.35 0.40 13.88
CA LEU A 188 -9.59 0.40 14.65
C LEU A 188 -9.38 0.38 16.16
N ASP A 189 -8.30 -0.26 16.64
CA ASP A 189 -7.96 -0.29 18.07
C ASP A 189 -7.29 1.00 18.55
N GLN A 190 -6.68 1.75 17.63
CA GLN A 190 -6.04 3.03 17.88
C GLN A 190 -6.46 4.02 16.78
N PRO A 191 -7.73 4.44 16.74
CA PRO A 191 -8.23 5.31 15.70
C PRO A 191 -7.83 6.76 15.99
N LEU A 192 -7.78 7.58 14.95
CA LEU A 192 -7.70 9.03 15.11
C LEU A 192 -9.10 9.61 14.89
N GLY A 193 -9.89 9.71 15.96
CA GLY A 193 -11.33 9.98 15.82
C GLY A 193 -12.03 8.84 15.10
N ALA A 194 -12.67 9.12 13.96
CA ALA A 194 -13.28 8.10 13.10
C ALA A 194 -12.32 7.53 12.02
N LEU A 195 -11.11 8.06 11.92
CA LEU A 195 -10.20 7.79 10.81
C LEU A 195 -9.32 6.57 11.09
N PHE A 196 -9.13 5.75 10.06
CA PHE A 196 -8.21 4.62 10.05
C PHE A 196 -7.55 4.45 8.68
N SER A 197 -6.40 3.78 8.67
CA SER A 197 -5.70 3.39 7.44
C SER A 197 -6.36 2.15 6.84
N PHE A 198 -6.43 2.07 5.52
CA PHE A 198 -6.99 0.90 4.83
C PHE A 198 -6.40 0.74 3.44
N PHE A 199 -6.48 -0.47 2.88
CA PHE A 199 -6.25 -0.72 1.45
C PHE A 199 -7.57 -1.15 0.78
N PRO A 200 -7.86 -0.69 -0.44
CA PRO A 200 -9.02 -1.18 -1.19
C PRO A 200 -8.87 -2.67 -1.52
N ALA A 201 -9.91 -3.43 -1.26
CA ALA A 201 -9.87 -4.87 -1.40
C ALA A 201 -11.18 -5.47 -1.90
N ARG A 202 -11.17 -6.77 -2.22
CA ARG A 202 -12.37 -7.56 -2.49
C ARG A 202 -12.30 -8.91 -1.77
N PRO A 203 -13.34 -9.31 -1.03
CA PRO A 203 -13.45 -10.65 -0.47
C PRO A 203 -13.34 -11.71 -1.55
N VAL A 204 -12.67 -12.82 -1.26
CA VAL A 204 -12.52 -13.93 -2.20
C VAL A 204 -13.73 -14.85 -2.06
N GLY A 205 -14.47 -15.03 -3.15
CA GLY A 205 -15.66 -15.89 -3.21
C GLY A 205 -15.34 -17.38 -3.36
N ALA A 206 -16.38 -18.20 -3.36
CA ALA A 206 -16.28 -19.66 -3.52
C ALA A 206 -15.74 -20.08 -4.91
N ASP A 207 -15.92 -19.22 -5.91
CA ASP A 207 -15.40 -19.33 -7.27
C ASP A 207 -13.92 -18.92 -7.40
N GLY A 208 -13.30 -18.49 -6.30
CA GLY A 208 -11.88 -18.18 -6.20
C GLY A 208 -11.56 -16.70 -6.38
N VAL A 209 -10.28 -16.41 -6.57
CA VAL A 209 -9.78 -15.04 -6.71
C VAL A 209 -9.92 -14.57 -8.15
N HIS A 210 -10.58 -13.44 -8.32
CA HIS A 210 -10.65 -12.71 -9.58
C HIS A 210 -9.86 -11.42 -9.46
N GLY A 211 -9.09 -11.09 -10.50
CA GLY A 211 -8.47 -9.78 -10.61
C GLY A 211 -9.53 -8.68 -10.60
N PHE A 212 -9.24 -7.54 -9.98
CA PHE A 212 -10.07 -6.34 -10.11
C PHE A 212 -9.19 -5.13 -10.40
N THR A 213 -9.75 -4.13 -11.08
CA THR A 213 -9.06 -2.86 -11.31
C THR A 213 -8.99 -2.06 -10.02
N ARG A 214 -7.82 -1.50 -9.71
CA ARG A 214 -7.66 -0.57 -8.58
C ARG A 214 -8.67 0.57 -8.67
N PRO A 215 -9.29 0.98 -7.54
CA PRO A 215 -10.23 2.08 -7.56
C PRO A 215 -9.51 3.38 -7.95
N LEU A 216 -10.16 4.15 -8.80
CA LEU A 216 -9.68 5.46 -9.24
C LEU A 216 -10.20 6.52 -8.26
N LEU A 217 -9.32 7.41 -7.79
CA LEU A 217 -9.78 8.62 -7.12
C LEU A 217 -9.86 9.76 -8.13
N ARG A 218 -11.01 10.43 -8.15
CA ARG A 218 -11.30 11.58 -9.00
C ARG A 218 -11.23 12.88 -8.21
N PRO A 219 -10.86 13.99 -8.85
CA PRO A 219 -10.84 15.31 -8.24
C PRO A 219 -12.27 15.85 -8.10
N GLU A 220 -13.05 15.22 -7.23
CA GLU A 220 -14.44 15.54 -6.91
C GLU A 220 -14.60 15.76 -5.40
N GLY A 221 -15.59 16.56 -5.00
CA GLY A 221 -15.90 16.81 -3.59
C GLY A 221 -14.69 17.32 -2.80
N ALA A 222 -14.42 16.70 -1.65
CA ALA A 222 -13.27 17.06 -0.80
C ALA A 222 -11.90 16.77 -1.44
N LEU A 223 -11.85 16.02 -2.56
CA LEU A 223 -10.63 15.70 -3.29
C LEU A 223 -10.35 16.62 -4.48
N ALA A 224 -11.25 17.57 -4.79
CA ALA A 224 -11.19 18.42 -5.99
C ALA A 224 -9.83 19.09 -6.22
N GLU A 225 -9.19 19.58 -5.17
CA GLU A 225 -7.88 20.26 -5.25
C GLU A 225 -6.70 19.39 -4.77
N LEU A 226 -7.01 18.22 -4.22
CA LEU A 226 -6.05 17.33 -3.56
C LEU A 226 -5.52 16.26 -4.52
N ILE A 227 -6.38 15.76 -5.42
CA ILE A 227 -6.01 14.76 -6.43
C ILE A 227 -5.61 15.45 -7.73
N GLN A 228 -4.43 15.07 -8.22
CA GLN A 228 -3.97 15.39 -9.57
C GLN A 228 -3.89 14.08 -10.38
N PRO A 229 -4.89 13.80 -11.23
CA PRO A 229 -4.97 12.53 -11.97
C PRO A 229 -3.72 12.24 -12.80
N ARG A 230 -3.19 13.26 -13.49
CA ARG A 230 -2.05 13.16 -14.40
C ARG A 230 -0.71 13.52 -13.75
N LEU A 231 -0.55 13.30 -12.44
CA LEU A 231 0.73 13.58 -11.75
C LEU A 231 1.84 12.67 -12.32
N PRO A 232 2.86 13.21 -13.01
CA PRO A 232 3.92 12.39 -13.57
C PRO A 232 4.93 12.07 -12.46
N HIS A 233 4.85 10.84 -11.90
CA HIS A 233 5.74 10.26 -10.90
C HIS A 233 5.96 11.10 -9.60
N ASN A 234 6.67 10.56 -8.61
CA ASN A 234 6.94 11.16 -7.28
C ASN A 234 5.70 11.30 -6.38
N PHE A 235 5.46 12.46 -5.80
CA PHE A 235 4.31 12.71 -4.94
C PHE A 235 3.95 14.20 -5.00
N ARG A 236 2.71 14.51 -4.62
CA ARG A 236 2.22 15.88 -4.43
C ARG A 236 1.76 16.00 -2.99
N SER A 237 2.29 16.99 -2.28
CA SER A 237 1.80 17.36 -0.94
C SER A 237 1.02 18.67 -1.04
N ARG A 238 -0.13 18.72 -0.36
CA ARG A 238 -0.96 19.90 -0.21
C ARG A 238 -1.42 20.01 1.23
N GLU A 239 -1.18 21.18 1.82
CA GLU A 239 -1.89 21.57 3.03
C GLU A 239 -3.32 21.94 2.66
N THR A 240 -4.25 21.59 3.54
CA THR A 240 -5.66 21.92 3.38
C THR A 240 -6.29 22.27 4.72
N LEU A 241 -7.24 23.20 4.64
CA LEU A 241 -8.11 23.61 5.75
C LEU A 241 -9.37 22.73 5.83
N LEU A 242 -9.58 21.83 4.88
CA LEU A 242 -10.67 20.86 4.96
C LEU A 242 -10.51 19.99 6.22
N PRO A 243 -11.63 19.66 6.91
CA PRO A 243 -11.59 18.68 7.98
C PRO A 243 -11.01 17.36 7.46
N THR A 244 -10.06 16.77 8.18
CA THR A 244 -9.43 15.50 7.82
C THR A 244 -10.47 14.39 7.57
N GLY A 245 -11.54 14.37 8.38
CA GLY A 245 -12.66 13.45 8.21
C GLY A 245 -13.36 13.59 6.85
N ALA A 246 -13.59 14.82 6.37
CA ALA A 246 -14.25 15.05 5.08
C ALA A 246 -13.42 14.53 3.89
N VAL A 247 -12.10 14.70 3.94
CA VAL A 247 -11.19 14.13 2.93
C VAL A 247 -11.22 12.61 2.97
N TRP A 248 -11.16 12.03 4.17
CA TRP A 248 -11.18 10.58 4.36
C TRP A 248 -12.52 9.95 3.92
N ASP A 249 -13.65 10.55 4.30
CA ASP A 249 -15.00 10.10 3.93
C ASP A 249 -15.18 10.09 2.41
N GLU A 250 -14.68 11.12 1.72
CA GLU A 250 -14.74 11.19 0.26
C GLU A 250 -13.92 10.09 -0.41
N ILE A 251 -12.73 9.77 0.12
CA ILE A 251 -11.92 8.64 -0.35
C ILE A 251 -12.69 7.32 -0.16
N CYS A 252 -13.24 7.08 1.04
CA CYS A 252 -14.03 5.89 1.33
C CYS A 252 -15.23 5.79 0.39
N ARG A 253 -15.97 6.89 0.17
CA ARG A 253 -17.12 6.95 -0.75
C ARG A 253 -16.73 6.52 -2.16
N GLN A 254 -15.66 7.08 -2.71
CA GLN A 254 -15.22 6.76 -4.07
C GLN A 254 -14.70 5.31 -4.20
N VAL A 255 -14.02 4.78 -3.17
CA VAL A 255 -13.55 3.39 -3.14
C VAL A 255 -14.73 2.41 -3.10
N MET A 256 -15.69 2.64 -2.21
CA MET A 256 -16.87 1.77 -2.06
C MET A 256 -17.79 1.81 -3.28
N ALA A 257 -17.93 2.98 -3.91
CA ALA A 257 -18.69 3.12 -5.16
C ALA A 257 -18.13 2.27 -6.31
N GLN A 258 -16.87 1.82 -6.22
CA GLN A 258 -16.21 0.94 -7.18
C GLN A 258 -16.23 -0.54 -6.75
N GLY A 259 -17.03 -0.88 -5.74
CA GLY A 259 -17.22 -2.24 -5.26
C GLY A 259 -16.03 -2.79 -4.48
N CYS A 260 -15.26 -1.92 -3.82
CA CYS A 260 -14.18 -2.32 -2.92
C CYS A 260 -14.62 -2.20 -1.46
N VAL A 261 -14.14 -3.12 -0.63
CA VAL A 261 -14.20 -3.03 0.84
C VAL A 261 -12.94 -2.35 1.39
N LEU A 262 -12.96 -1.98 2.67
CA LEU A 262 -11.86 -1.32 3.37
C LEU A 262 -11.03 -2.36 4.13
N GLY A 263 -9.94 -2.85 3.53
CA GLY A 263 -9.04 -3.82 4.16
C GLY A 263 -8.20 -3.18 5.27
N LEU A 264 -8.19 -3.79 6.45
CA LEU A 264 -7.58 -3.26 7.67
C LEU A 264 -6.27 -3.94 8.05
N VAL A 265 -6.13 -5.22 7.71
CA VAL A 265 -4.96 -6.07 7.97
C VAL A 265 -4.96 -7.21 6.95
N ALA A 266 -3.79 -7.56 6.41
CA ALA A 266 -3.61 -8.72 5.56
C ALA A 266 -2.65 -9.74 6.22
N SER A 267 -3.03 -11.02 6.35
CA SER A 267 -2.22 -12.07 6.97
C SER A 267 -2.16 -13.38 6.17
#